data_AF-D3TKQ5-F1
#
_entry.id   AF-D3TKQ5-F1
#
_cell.length_a   1.000
_cell.length_b   1.000
_cell.length_c   1.000
_cell.angle_alpha   90.00
_cell.angle_beta   90.00
_cell.angle_gamma   90.00
#
_symmetry.space_group_name_H-M   'P 1'
#
loop_
_entity.id
_entity.type
_entity.pdbx_description
1 polymer ?
#
loop_
_entity_poly.entity_id
_entity_poly.type
_entity_poly.pdbx_seq_one_letter_code
_entity_poly.pdbx_strand_id
1 'polypeptide(L)'
;AKDGRYSFKNVLPGPYEVTIPRYKLCFNSTRLLINVNSVMTAVPDFEQHGYEVDFISSHRAMLTYSHNSNPNFTSTLKLLAGHNALCVQKYGIYYIKLEGCHLYDPDSLPLSFSTADPSSIVINAIAHKVGLRFLLPKPLPEKFQLYVESQSLGKQWVTPLDEGHIIDEMFCYRYDTHLKPEEVLYITPRSEVLLFEPSFKQITGGNDCVDIAFTFVASRGLILQGNVMPPIKDAKITLSFPQDPELKSQTYIT
;
A
#
# COMPACT_ATOMS: atom_id res chain seq x y z
N ALA A 1 29.34 20.18 28.31
CA ALA A 1 28.72 21.51 28.17
C ALA A 1 27.75 21.69 29.34
N LYS A 2 27.77 22.85 30.01
CA LYS A 2 26.75 23.21 31.01
C LYS A 2 25.92 24.32 30.39
N ASP A 3 24.60 24.15 30.35
CA ASP A 3 23.66 25.11 29.76
C ASP A 3 23.92 25.42 28.28
N GLY A 4 24.28 24.41 27.47
CA GLY A 4 24.50 24.58 26.03
C GLY A 4 25.79 25.33 25.64
N ARG A 5 26.62 25.73 26.62
CA ARG A 5 27.88 26.45 26.36
C ARG A 5 29.08 25.52 26.26
N TYR A 6 29.99 25.84 25.35
CA TYR A 6 31.26 25.16 25.16
C TYR A 6 32.41 26.17 25.02
N SER A 7 33.60 25.78 25.45
CA SER A 7 34.82 26.59 25.32
C SER A 7 36.04 25.67 25.34
N PHE A 8 37.06 26.05 24.58
CA PHE A 8 38.33 25.33 24.52
C PHE A 8 39.42 26.26 25.02
N LYS A 9 40.37 25.72 25.80
CA LYS A 9 41.50 26.49 26.36
C LYS A 9 42.81 25.85 25.91
N ASN A 10 43.87 26.66 25.82
CA ASN A 10 45.21 26.23 25.42
C ASN A 10 45.26 25.56 24.04
N VAL A 11 44.53 26.12 23.07
CA VAL A 11 44.50 25.66 21.67
C VAL A 11 45.60 26.38 20.90
N LEU A 12 46.38 25.64 20.10
CA LEU A 12 47.44 26.21 19.27
C LEU A 12 46.83 26.95 18.06
N PRO A 13 47.54 27.93 17.46
CA PRO A 13 47.08 28.55 16.22
C PRO A 13 47.03 27.54 15.07
N GLY A 14 45.97 27.63 14.24
CA GLY A 14 45.79 26.77 13.08
C GLY A 14 44.33 26.43 12.77
N PRO A 15 44.09 25.63 11.72
CA PRO A 15 42.76 25.19 11.34
C PRO A 15 42.26 24.06 12.24
N TYR A 16 41.00 24.13 12.67
CA TYR A 16 40.33 23.12 13.48
C TYR A 16 38.95 22.79 12.92
N GLU A 17 38.53 21.54 13.09
CA GLU A 17 37.15 21.09 12.91
C GLU A 17 36.53 20.86 14.31
N VAL A 18 35.46 21.59 14.61
CA VAL A 18 34.65 21.37 15.81
C VAL A 18 33.45 20.53 15.40
N THR A 19 33.26 19.39 16.05
CA THR A 19 32.15 18.49 15.76
C THR A 19 31.33 18.19 17.01
N ILE A 20 30.02 18.06 16.84
CA ILE A 20 29.15 17.53 17.88
C ILE A 20 28.82 16.05 17.60
N PRO A 21 28.75 15.21 18.63
CA PRO A 21 28.26 13.84 18.47
C PRO A 21 26.81 13.86 17.99
N ARG A 22 26.43 12.87 17.19
CA ARG A 22 25.02 12.63 16.85
C ARG A 22 24.27 12.10 18.07
N TYR A 23 23.85 13.01 18.93
CA TYR A 23 22.75 12.77 19.85
C TYR A 23 21.45 12.88 19.06
N LYS A 24 20.36 12.25 19.50
CA LYS A 24 19.03 12.19 18.84
C LYS A 24 18.34 13.56 18.70
N LEU A 25 19.04 14.49 18.07
CA LEU A 25 18.79 15.91 17.94
C LEU A 25 19.18 16.29 16.53
N CYS A 26 18.37 17.13 15.91
CA CYS A 26 18.64 17.61 14.57
C CYS A 26 19.30 18.98 14.63
N PHE A 27 20.45 19.09 13.97
CA PHE A 27 21.23 20.32 13.89
C PHE A 27 21.37 20.78 12.44
N ASN A 28 21.46 22.08 12.21
CA ASN A 28 21.70 22.65 10.87
C ASN A 28 23.06 22.22 10.31
N SER A 29 24.06 22.12 11.18
CA SER A 29 25.33 21.46 10.89
C SER A 29 25.81 20.71 12.13
N THR A 30 26.54 19.61 11.93
CA THR A 30 27.24 18.89 13.00
C THR A 30 28.74 19.14 13.00
N ARG A 31 29.24 19.94 12.04
CA ARG A 31 30.66 20.25 11.86
C ARG A 31 30.84 21.72 11.54
N LEU A 32 31.81 22.34 12.20
CA LEU A 32 32.20 23.73 11.96
C LEU A 32 33.71 23.79 11.76
N LEU A 33 34.13 24.42 10.67
CA LEU A 33 35.54 24.68 10.40
C LEU A 33 35.89 26.07 10.92
N ILE A 34 36.90 26.15 11.77
CA ILE A 34 37.41 27.40 12.34
C ILE A 34 38.92 27.50 12.14
N ASN A 35 39.43 28.73 12.15
CA ASN A 35 40.87 28.98 12.14
C ASN A 35 41.23 29.80 13.38
N VAL A 36 42.05 29.22 14.26
CA VAL A 36 42.52 29.89 15.48
C VAL A 36 43.72 30.75 15.11
N ASN A 37 43.54 32.06 15.10
CA ASN A 37 44.56 33.03 14.69
C ASN A 37 44.81 34.13 15.74
N SER A 38 44.15 34.05 16.89
CA SER A 38 44.20 35.06 17.94
C SER A 38 44.05 34.43 19.33
N VAL A 39 44.29 35.24 20.37
CA VAL A 39 44.15 34.83 21.79
C VAL A 39 42.70 34.41 22.11
N MET A 40 41.70 34.98 21.41
CA MET A 40 40.29 34.62 21.55
C MET A 40 39.64 34.54 20.16
N THR A 41 39.34 33.33 19.72
CA THR A 41 38.62 33.07 18.48
C THR A 41 37.18 32.65 18.81
N ALA A 42 36.20 33.34 18.23
CA ALA A 42 34.79 32.98 18.37
C ALA A 42 34.48 31.74 17.49
N VAL A 43 33.79 30.76 18.06
CA VAL A 43 33.29 29.59 17.33
C VAL A 43 31.79 29.79 17.10
N PRO A 44 31.27 29.59 15.87
CA PRO A 44 29.84 29.71 15.60
C PRO A 44 29.00 28.73 16.42
N ASP A 45 27.76 29.06 16.71
CA ASP A 45 26.88 28.17 17.47
C ASP A 45 26.40 26.99 16.62
N PHE A 46 26.20 25.85 17.28
CA PHE A 46 25.46 24.73 16.70
C PHE A 46 23.97 24.96 16.89
N GLU A 47 23.25 25.20 15.79
CA GLU A 47 21.81 25.44 15.83
C GLU A 47 21.02 24.13 15.80
N GLN A 48 20.45 23.76 16.95
CA GLN A 48 19.47 22.67 17.03
C GLN A 48 18.12 23.17 16.49
N HIS A 49 17.53 22.43 15.56
CA HIS A 49 16.21 22.73 15.01
C HIS A 49 15.15 21.64 15.29
N GLY A 50 15.54 20.53 15.92
CA GLY A 50 14.59 19.47 16.24
C GLY A 50 15.16 18.30 17.01
N TYR A 51 14.36 17.24 17.08
CA TYR A 51 14.64 15.96 17.72
C TYR A 51 14.60 14.87 16.65
N GLU A 52 15.64 14.03 16.64
CA GLU A 52 15.75 12.93 15.68
C GLU A 52 14.97 11.73 16.22
N VAL A 53 14.16 11.13 15.36
CA VAL A 53 13.35 9.93 15.65
C VAL A 53 13.58 8.92 14.54
N ASP A 54 13.82 7.67 14.93
CA ASP A 54 14.07 6.58 13.98
C ASP A 54 12.82 5.75 13.76
N PHE A 55 12.56 5.44 12.49
CA PHE A 55 11.53 4.50 12.07
C PHE A 55 12.16 3.40 11.24
N ILE A 56 11.77 2.16 11.52
CA ILE A 56 12.11 1.01 10.69
C ILE A 56 10.81 0.55 10.05
N SER A 57 10.65 0.77 8.75
CA SER A 57 9.44 0.41 8.02
C SER A 57 9.71 -0.79 7.12
N SER A 58 8.82 -1.78 7.10
CA SER A 58 8.97 -2.90 6.16
C SER A 58 8.78 -2.47 4.69
N HIS A 59 7.94 -1.46 4.44
CA HIS A 59 7.59 -0.95 3.11
C HIS A 59 7.60 0.56 3.04
N ARG A 60 7.44 1.12 1.84
CA ARG A 60 7.21 2.55 1.68
C ARG A 60 5.80 2.89 2.19
N ALA A 61 5.67 3.96 2.97
CA ALA A 61 4.37 4.36 3.52
C ALA A 61 4.28 5.88 3.67
N MET A 62 3.06 6.41 3.73
CA MET A 62 2.81 7.79 4.17
C MET A 62 2.51 7.78 5.66
N LEU A 63 3.36 8.46 6.43
CA LEU A 63 3.19 8.70 7.86
C LEU A 63 2.66 10.12 8.05
N THR A 64 1.50 10.24 8.66
CA THR A 64 0.98 11.52 9.15
C THR A 64 1.14 11.56 10.67
N TYR A 65 1.66 12.65 11.20
CA TYR A 65 1.88 12.80 12.64
C TYR A 65 1.45 14.18 13.16
N SER A 66 1.08 14.25 14.44
CA SER A 66 0.76 15.50 15.13
C SER A 66 1.30 15.50 16.56
N HIS A 67 1.70 16.68 17.04
CA HIS A 67 2.20 16.83 18.41
C HIS A 67 1.03 16.91 19.40
N ASN A 68 1.17 16.33 20.59
CA ASN A 68 0.13 16.32 21.62
C ASN A 68 -0.38 17.72 22.00
N SER A 69 0.47 18.75 21.94
CA SER A 69 0.10 20.13 22.27
C SER A 69 -0.72 20.81 21.17
N ASN A 70 -0.73 20.27 19.96
CA ASN A 70 -1.48 20.84 18.83
C ASN A 70 -1.92 19.72 17.87
N PRO A 71 -2.91 18.90 18.27
CA PRO A 71 -3.33 17.73 17.51
C PRO A 71 -3.94 18.08 16.15
N ASN A 72 -4.43 19.31 15.98
CA ASN A 72 -5.03 19.81 14.73
C ASN A 72 -3.98 20.13 13.66
N PHE A 73 -2.71 20.30 14.04
CA PHE A 73 -1.63 20.52 13.09
C PHE A 73 -0.92 19.21 12.80
N THR A 74 -1.23 18.65 11.63
CA THR A 74 -0.60 17.42 11.14
C THR A 74 0.52 17.75 10.16
N SER A 75 1.52 16.89 10.13
CA SER A 75 2.58 16.89 9.12
C SER A 75 2.65 15.50 8.50
N THR A 76 2.90 15.44 7.20
CA THR A 76 2.96 14.18 6.45
C THR A 76 4.37 13.96 5.92
N LEU A 77 4.80 12.71 5.95
CA LEU A 77 6.12 12.29 5.57
C LEU A 77 6.07 10.95 4.85
N LYS A 78 6.93 10.80 3.84
CA LYS A 78 7.15 9.54 3.14
C LYS A 78 8.22 8.72 3.86
N LEU A 79 7.84 7.56 4.37
CA LEU A 79 8.77 6.54 4.84
C LEU A 79 9.27 5.70 3.66
N LEU A 80 10.57 5.42 3.65
CA LEU A 80 11.19 4.40 2.80
C LEU A 80 11.17 3.04 3.50
N ALA A 81 11.32 1.96 2.74
CA ALA A 81 11.58 0.66 3.33
C ALA A 81 12.96 0.65 4.02
N GLY A 82 13.04 0.00 5.18
CA GLY A 82 14.20 0.00 6.06
C GLY A 82 14.22 1.19 7.02
N HIS A 83 15.43 1.67 7.31
CA HIS A 83 15.68 2.69 8.32
C HIS A 83 15.43 4.11 7.79
N ASN A 84 14.68 4.90 8.58
CA ASN A 84 14.35 6.30 8.32
C ASN A 84 14.66 7.12 9.57
N ALA A 85 15.53 8.13 9.46
CA ALA A 85 15.80 9.08 10.54
C ALA A 85 15.15 10.42 10.21
N LEU A 86 14.35 10.95 11.14
CA LEU A 86 13.43 12.05 10.87
C LEU A 86 13.49 13.10 11.98
N CYS A 87 13.31 14.37 11.60
CA CYS A 87 13.39 15.49 12.53
C CYS A 87 12.01 16.05 12.86
N VAL A 88 11.65 16.02 14.14
CA VAL A 88 10.43 16.67 14.65
C VAL A 88 10.79 17.92 15.45
N GLN A 89 9.95 18.95 15.36
CA GLN A 89 10.30 20.30 15.83
C GLN A 89 10.27 20.46 17.36
N LYS A 90 9.41 19.72 18.05
CA LYS A 90 9.16 19.90 19.49
C LYS A 90 9.51 18.63 20.25
N TYR A 91 9.96 18.83 21.49
CA TYR A 91 10.11 17.74 22.43
C TYR A 91 8.74 17.34 22.97
N GLY A 92 8.42 16.05 22.99
CA GLY A 92 7.18 15.55 23.56
C GLY A 92 6.66 14.30 22.86
N ILE A 93 5.34 14.12 22.96
CA ILE A 93 4.63 12.96 22.42
C ILE A 93 3.96 13.36 21.12
N TYR A 94 4.10 12.49 20.12
CA TYR A 94 3.49 12.62 18.81
C TYR A 94 2.57 11.45 18.54
N TYR A 95 1.38 11.73 18.02
CA TYR A 95 0.45 10.72 17.51
C TYR A 95 0.72 10.47 16.05
N ILE A 96 0.59 9.22 15.62
CA ILE A 96 0.86 8.82 14.25
C ILE A 96 -0.33 8.10 13.61
N LYS A 97 -0.43 8.25 12.30
CA LYS A 97 -1.38 7.55 11.44
C LYS A 97 -0.67 7.18 10.15
N LEU A 98 -0.81 5.93 9.74
CA LEU A 98 -0.31 5.45 8.45
C LEU A 98 -1.41 5.51 7.41
N GLU A 99 -1.05 5.96 6.22
CA GLU A 99 -1.91 6.01 5.05
C GLU A 99 -1.21 5.31 3.88
N GLY A 100 -1.98 4.59 3.07
CA GLY A 100 -1.46 3.88 1.91
C GLY A 100 -2.18 2.57 1.61
N CYS A 101 -1.49 1.69 0.91
CA CYS A 101 -2.00 0.44 0.36
C CYS A 101 -1.66 -0.80 1.23
N HIS A 102 -1.09 -0.58 2.41
CA HIS A 102 -0.69 -1.64 3.33
C HIS A 102 -1.65 -1.70 4.51
N LEU A 103 -1.91 -2.92 4.99
CA LEU A 103 -2.54 -3.14 6.29
C LEU A 103 -1.47 -3.44 7.33
N TYR A 104 -1.76 -3.03 8.56
CA TYR A 104 -0.91 -3.19 9.72
C TYR A 104 -1.70 -3.89 10.82
N ASP A 105 -1.02 -4.63 11.67
CA ASP A 105 -1.62 -5.26 12.83
C ASP A 105 -1.94 -4.21 13.90
N PRO A 106 -3.21 -4.00 14.30
CA PRO A 106 -3.59 -2.99 15.28
C PRO A 106 -2.97 -3.21 16.66
N ASP A 107 -2.65 -4.47 17.02
CA ASP A 107 -2.12 -4.82 18.33
C ASP A 107 -0.61 -4.49 18.46
N SER A 108 0.11 -4.50 17.33
CA SER A 108 1.55 -4.21 17.30
C SER A 108 1.91 -2.85 16.68
N LEU A 109 0.97 -2.19 15.99
CA LEU A 109 1.21 -0.89 15.39
C LEU A 109 1.25 0.22 16.46
N PRO A 110 2.36 0.97 16.60
CA PRO A 110 2.42 2.11 17.50
C PRO A 110 1.46 3.21 17.05
N LEU A 111 0.68 3.76 17.98
CA LEU A 111 -0.21 4.91 17.74
C LEU A 111 0.45 6.25 18.08
N SER A 112 1.57 6.20 18.79
CA SER A 112 2.34 7.38 19.18
C SER A 112 3.81 7.05 19.42
N PHE A 113 4.64 8.08 19.46
CA PHE A 113 6.03 8.00 19.89
C PHE A 113 6.41 9.20 20.76
N SER A 114 7.50 9.06 21.51
CA SER A 114 8.05 10.11 22.36
C SER A 114 9.46 10.45 21.94
N THR A 115 9.78 11.75 21.81
CA THR A 115 11.17 12.20 21.57
C THR A 115 12.10 11.96 22.76
N ALA A 116 11.54 11.54 23.91
CA ALA A 116 12.32 11.13 25.07
C ALA A 116 12.82 9.68 24.96
N ASP A 117 12.15 8.87 24.13
CA ASP A 117 12.45 7.46 23.95
C ASP A 117 13.46 7.31 22.79
N PRO A 118 14.66 6.74 23.03
CA PRO A 118 15.67 6.58 22.00
C PRO A 118 15.42 5.36 21.09
N SER A 119 14.42 4.53 21.38
CA SER A 119 14.14 3.32 20.61
C SER A 119 13.58 3.63 19.22
N SER A 120 13.91 2.77 18.26
CA SER A 120 13.38 2.87 16.89
C SER A 120 11.94 2.36 16.85
N ILE A 121 11.08 3.10 16.14
CA ILE A 121 9.67 2.76 15.97
C ILE A 121 9.56 1.80 14.79
N VAL A 122 9.09 0.59 15.04
CA VAL A 122 8.99 -0.45 14.00
C VAL A 122 7.58 -0.47 13.42
N ILE A 123 7.49 -0.43 12.09
CA ILE A 123 6.23 -0.45 11.33
C ILE A 123 6.29 -1.59 10.33
N ASN A 124 5.50 -2.64 10.59
CA ASN A 124 5.47 -3.84 9.77
C ASN A 124 4.10 -4.02 9.13
N ALA A 125 4.04 -3.85 7.80
CA ALA A 125 2.87 -4.25 7.03
C ALA A 125 2.65 -5.76 7.12
N ILE A 126 1.38 -6.17 7.30
CA ILE A 126 0.96 -7.58 7.40
C ILE A 126 0.24 -8.07 6.14
N ALA A 127 -0.30 -7.15 5.33
CA ALA A 127 -0.96 -7.45 4.07
C ALA A 127 -0.87 -6.26 3.11
N HIS A 128 -0.97 -6.54 1.82
CA HIS A 128 -0.73 -5.58 0.74
C HIS A 128 -1.92 -5.53 -0.20
N LYS A 129 -2.23 -4.34 -0.70
CA LYS A 129 -3.31 -4.14 -1.66
C LYS A 129 -3.05 -4.94 -2.94
N VAL A 130 -4.08 -5.63 -3.41
CA VAL A 130 -4.13 -6.34 -4.68
C VAL A 130 -5.40 -5.91 -5.40
N GLY A 131 -5.25 -5.20 -6.51
CA GLY A 131 -6.37 -4.81 -7.37
C GLY A 131 -6.58 -5.76 -8.54
N LEU A 132 -7.84 -5.91 -8.93
CA LEU A 132 -8.29 -6.65 -10.10
C LEU A 132 -9.12 -5.72 -10.99
N ARG A 133 -8.93 -5.86 -12.30
CA ARG A 133 -9.69 -5.13 -13.31
C ARG A 133 -10.60 -6.09 -14.07
N PHE A 134 -11.77 -5.60 -14.46
CA PHE A 134 -12.71 -6.31 -15.31
C PHE A 134 -13.12 -5.41 -16.46
N LEU A 135 -12.96 -5.90 -17.69
CA LEU A 135 -13.30 -5.19 -18.91
C LEU A 135 -14.55 -5.83 -19.52
N LEU A 136 -15.61 -5.05 -19.67
CA LEU A 136 -16.91 -5.49 -20.16
C LEU A 136 -17.25 -4.86 -21.52
N PRO A 137 -17.86 -5.61 -22.45
CA PRO A 137 -18.17 -5.08 -23.77
C PRO A 137 -19.33 -4.08 -23.70
N LYS A 138 -19.28 -3.06 -24.57
CA LYS A 138 -20.41 -2.16 -24.88
C LYS A 138 -21.62 -2.93 -25.46
N PRO A 139 -22.83 -2.32 -25.50
CA PRO A 139 -23.19 -0.94 -25.17
C PRO A 139 -23.81 -0.71 -23.79
N LEU A 140 -24.15 -1.77 -23.07
CA LEU A 140 -24.85 -1.66 -21.79
C LEU A 140 -23.95 -2.14 -20.64
N PRO A 141 -23.83 -1.35 -19.56
CA PRO A 141 -23.18 -1.82 -18.35
C PRO A 141 -24.01 -2.96 -17.77
N GLU A 142 -23.46 -4.17 -17.83
CA GLU A 142 -24.10 -5.36 -17.28
C GLU A 142 -23.65 -5.57 -15.83
N LYS A 143 -24.57 -5.99 -14.97
CA LYS A 143 -24.24 -6.34 -13.59
C LYS A 143 -23.63 -7.73 -13.55
N PHE A 144 -22.61 -7.87 -12.71
CA PHE A 144 -21.99 -9.15 -12.38
C PHE A 144 -21.54 -9.11 -10.93
N GLN A 145 -21.36 -10.30 -10.35
CA GLN A 145 -20.84 -10.47 -9.00
C GLN A 145 -19.56 -11.29 -9.07
N LEU A 146 -18.67 -11.10 -8.10
CA LEU A 146 -17.53 -11.98 -7.91
C LEU A 146 -17.82 -12.88 -6.71
N TYR A 147 -17.61 -14.17 -6.89
CA TYR A 147 -17.38 -15.06 -5.77
C TYR A 147 -15.89 -15.05 -5.45
N VAL A 148 -15.53 -14.61 -4.25
CA VAL A 148 -14.15 -14.53 -3.78
C VAL A 148 -13.94 -15.38 -2.54
N GLU A 149 -12.79 -16.04 -2.49
CA GLU A 149 -12.38 -16.87 -1.35
C GLU A 149 -10.89 -16.69 -1.06
N SER A 150 -10.55 -16.37 0.18
CA SER A 150 -9.17 -16.45 0.69
C SER A 150 -9.17 -16.77 2.19
N GLN A 151 -7.99 -17.02 2.75
CA GLN A 151 -7.86 -17.30 4.19
C GLN A 151 -8.31 -16.10 5.05
N SER A 152 -7.98 -14.87 4.66
CA SER A 152 -8.30 -13.66 5.40
C SER A 152 -9.73 -13.17 5.17
N LEU A 153 -10.29 -13.37 3.97
CA LEU A 153 -11.60 -12.87 3.59
C LEU A 153 -12.74 -13.86 3.86
N GLY A 154 -12.42 -15.15 4.01
CA GLY A 154 -13.41 -16.21 3.96
C GLY A 154 -14.10 -16.28 2.59
N LYS A 155 -15.31 -16.84 2.54
CA LYS A 155 -16.12 -16.97 1.32
C LYS A 155 -17.15 -15.86 1.26
N GLN A 156 -17.16 -15.07 0.19
CA GLN A 156 -18.13 -13.98 0.05
C GLN A 156 -18.45 -13.63 -1.40
N TRP A 157 -19.60 -13.00 -1.60
CA TRP A 157 -20.01 -12.37 -2.86
C TRP A 157 -19.74 -10.89 -2.78
N VAL A 158 -19.09 -10.34 -3.81
CA VAL A 158 -18.77 -8.91 -3.89
C VAL A 158 -19.21 -8.33 -5.24
N THR A 159 -19.61 -7.07 -5.22
CA THR A 159 -19.94 -6.31 -6.43
C THR A 159 -18.75 -5.41 -6.77
N PRO A 160 -18.12 -5.56 -7.94
CA PRO A 160 -17.03 -4.67 -8.36
C PRO A 160 -17.49 -3.22 -8.51
N LEU A 161 -16.59 -2.29 -8.24
CA LEU A 161 -16.81 -0.86 -8.41
C LEU A 161 -16.73 -0.50 -9.90
N ASP A 162 -17.72 0.23 -10.41
CA ASP A 162 -17.65 0.85 -11.73
C ASP A 162 -16.67 2.04 -11.68
N GLU A 163 -15.59 1.99 -12.46
CA GLU A 163 -14.61 3.10 -12.51
C GLU A 163 -15.09 4.28 -13.36
N GLY A 164 -16.20 4.13 -14.10
CA GLY A 164 -16.77 5.19 -14.95
C GLY A 164 -15.92 5.56 -16.17
N HIS A 165 -14.82 4.85 -16.40
CA HIS A 165 -13.91 5.06 -17.52
C HIS A 165 -14.00 3.90 -18.52
N ILE A 166 -13.71 4.22 -19.78
CA ILE A 166 -13.70 3.27 -20.89
C ILE A 166 -12.25 3.01 -21.29
N ILE A 167 -11.88 1.73 -21.38
CA ILE A 167 -10.55 1.28 -21.83
C ILE A 167 -10.78 0.37 -23.03
N ASP A 168 -10.14 0.66 -24.16
CA ASP A 168 -10.27 -0.13 -25.39
C ASP A 168 -11.74 -0.41 -25.78
N GLU A 169 -12.57 0.63 -25.70
CA GLU A 169 -14.02 0.58 -25.95
C GLU A 169 -14.84 -0.31 -24.99
N MET A 170 -14.25 -0.79 -23.89
CA MET A 170 -14.91 -1.59 -22.86
C MET A 170 -15.14 -0.80 -21.57
N PHE A 171 -16.22 -1.12 -20.85
CA PHE A 171 -16.48 -0.60 -19.50
C PHE A 171 -15.48 -1.18 -18.51
N CYS A 172 -14.92 -0.35 -17.63
CA CYS A 172 -13.91 -0.76 -16.66
C CYS A 172 -14.49 -0.84 -15.25
N TYR A 173 -14.33 -2.01 -14.63
CA TYR A 173 -14.68 -2.24 -13.23
C TYR A 173 -13.47 -2.67 -12.43
N ARG A 174 -13.50 -2.39 -11.13
CA ARG A 174 -12.40 -2.64 -10.20
C ARG A 174 -12.84 -3.35 -8.94
N TYR A 175 -12.01 -4.27 -8.48
CA TYR A 175 -12.10 -4.86 -7.15
C TYR A 175 -10.73 -4.79 -6.49
N ASP A 176 -10.65 -4.17 -5.32
CA ASP A 176 -9.43 -4.11 -4.52
C ASP A 176 -9.62 -4.90 -3.23
N THR A 177 -8.60 -5.65 -2.84
CA THR A 177 -8.52 -6.31 -1.54
C THR A 177 -7.11 -6.27 -0.99
N HIS A 178 -6.86 -6.82 0.19
CA HIS A 178 -5.53 -6.95 0.77
C HIS A 178 -5.23 -8.42 1.04
N LEU A 179 -4.06 -8.89 0.61
CA LEU A 179 -3.61 -10.27 0.82
C LEU A 179 -2.31 -10.27 1.62
N LYS A 180 -2.16 -11.25 2.50
CA LYS A 180 -0.85 -11.54 3.12
C LYS A 180 0.09 -12.13 2.06
N PRO A 181 1.42 -12.01 2.21
CA PRO A 181 2.35 -12.73 1.36
C PRO A 181 2.04 -14.23 1.34
N GLU A 182 2.09 -14.83 0.15
CA GLU A 182 1.76 -16.24 -0.12
C GLU A 182 0.29 -16.65 0.10
N GLU A 183 -0.59 -15.73 0.51
CA GLU A 183 -2.02 -16.01 0.61
C GLU A 183 -2.64 -16.15 -0.79
N VAL A 184 -3.44 -17.19 -1.01
CA VAL A 184 -4.12 -17.41 -2.29
C VAL A 184 -5.55 -16.89 -2.23
N LEU A 185 -5.87 -15.99 -3.17
CA LEU A 185 -7.20 -15.51 -3.46
C LEU A 185 -7.76 -16.23 -4.69
N TYR A 186 -8.92 -16.86 -4.53
CA TYR A 186 -9.69 -17.47 -5.61
C TYR A 186 -10.79 -16.50 -6.03
N ILE A 187 -10.89 -16.22 -7.33
CA ILE A 187 -11.89 -15.31 -7.89
C ILE A 187 -12.65 -16.02 -9.01
N THR A 188 -13.98 -16.01 -8.91
CA THR A 188 -14.88 -16.52 -9.95
C THR A 188 -15.93 -15.45 -10.27
N PRO A 189 -15.80 -14.74 -11.40
CA PRO A 189 -16.84 -13.82 -11.87
C PRO A 189 -18.11 -14.57 -12.28
N ARG A 190 -19.27 -14.00 -11.97
CA ARG A 190 -20.58 -14.57 -12.27
C ARG A 190 -21.52 -13.51 -12.83
N SER A 191 -22.09 -13.81 -13.97
CA SER A 191 -23.09 -13.01 -14.65
C SER A 191 -24.08 -13.94 -15.34
N GLU A 192 -25.30 -13.46 -15.57
CA GLU A 192 -26.32 -14.18 -16.34
C GLU A 192 -26.00 -14.14 -17.85
N VAL A 193 -25.38 -13.05 -18.33
CA VAL A 193 -25.20 -12.75 -19.76
C VAL A 193 -23.74 -12.64 -20.19
N LEU A 194 -22.81 -12.51 -19.25
CA LEU A 194 -21.38 -12.39 -19.56
C LEU A 194 -20.62 -13.68 -19.30
N LEU A 195 -19.68 -13.98 -20.19
CA LEU A 195 -18.67 -15.01 -20.05
C LEU A 195 -17.32 -14.32 -19.80
N PHE A 196 -16.63 -14.70 -18.73
CA PHE A 196 -15.32 -14.16 -18.39
C PHE A 196 -14.22 -15.11 -18.81
N GLU A 197 -13.14 -14.55 -19.37
CA GLU A 197 -11.94 -15.28 -19.76
C GLU A 197 -10.74 -14.79 -18.93
N PRO A 198 -10.15 -15.66 -18.09
CA PRO A 198 -10.63 -16.99 -17.69
C PRO A 198 -11.89 -16.91 -16.81
N SER A 199 -12.64 -18.00 -16.70
CA SER A 199 -13.84 -18.07 -15.86
C SER A 199 -13.53 -18.14 -14.35
N PHE A 200 -12.27 -18.43 -14.02
CA PHE A 200 -11.75 -18.35 -12.67
C PHE A 200 -10.27 -17.93 -12.71
N LYS A 201 -9.79 -17.33 -11.62
CA LYS A 201 -8.37 -17.02 -11.43
C LYS A 201 -7.96 -17.25 -9.99
N GLN A 202 -6.74 -17.71 -9.79
CA GLN A 202 -6.03 -17.67 -8.51
C GLN A 202 -4.98 -16.56 -8.55
N ILE A 203 -4.93 -15.77 -7.49
CA ILE A 203 -3.95 -14.69 -7.29
C ILE A 203 -3.24 -14.94 -5.96
N THR A 204 -1.92 -15.01 -5.98
CA THR A 204 -1.12 -15.15 -4.77
C THR A 204 -0.67 -13.78 -4.30
N GLY A 205 -0.84 -13.49 -3.01
CA GLY A 205 -0.37 -12.26 -2.37
C GLY A 205 1.14 -12.13 -2.46
N GLY A 206 1.62 -10.98 -2.92
CA GLY A 206 3.03 -10.66 -2.97
C GLY A 206 3.53 -9.99 -1.69
N ASN A 207 4.82 -9.66 -1.68
CA ASN A 207 5.43 -8.87 -0.61
C ASN A 207 5.14 -7.37 -0.73
N ASP A 208 4.52 -6.88 -1.80
CA ASP A 208 4.22 -5.45 -1.96
C ASP A 208 2.87 -5.24 -2.66
N CYS A 209 2.36 -4.01 -2.62
CA CYS A 209 1.10 -3.63 -3.23
C CYS A 209 1.17 -3.73 -4.76
N VAL A 210 0.11 -4.25 -5.35
CA VAL A 210 -0.05 -4.31 -6.81
C VAL A 210 -1.36 -3.61 -7.17
N ASP A 211 -1.27 -2.52 -7.94
CA ASP A 211 -2.44 -1.74 -8.33
C ASP A 211 -3.42 -2.58 -9.15
N ILE A 212 -2.91 -3.35 -10.12
CA ILE A 212 -3.68 -4.29 -10.95
C ILE A 212 -2.86 -5.56 -11.13
N ALA A 213 -3.21 -6.62 -10.39
CA ALA A 213 -2.56 -7.91 -10.48
C ALA A 213 -3.09 -8.75 -11.65
N PHE A 214 -4.34 -8.53 -12.06
CA PHE A 214 -4.95 -9.24 -13.17
C PHE A 214 -6.12 -8.47 -13.78
N THR A 215 -6.31 -8.67 -15.09
CA THR A 215 -7.45 -8.12 -15.84
C THR A 215 -8.26 -9.28 -16.41
N PHE A 216 -9.52 -9.39 -15.99
CA PHE A 216 -10.50 -10.24 -16.66
C PHE A 216 -11.10 -9.52 -17.84
N VAL A 217 -11.32 -10.24 -18.93
CA VAL A 217 -12.06 -9.73 -20.09
C VAL A 217 -13.36 -10.53 -20.19
N ALA A 218 -14.46 -9.82 -20.31
CA ALA A 218 -15.77 -10.43 -20.51
C ALA A 218 -16.19 -10.35 -21.98
N SER A 219 -16.93 -11.35 -22.43
CA SER A 219 -17.66 -11.34 -23.69
C SER A 219 -19.13 -11.61 -23.42
N ARG A 220 -20.02 -11.16 -24.31
CA ARG A 220 -21.44 -11.52 -24.21
C ARG A 220 -21.61 -12.99 -24.59
N GLY A 221 -22.14 -13.78 -23.66
CA GLY A 221 -22.54 -15.14 -23.93
C GLY A 221 -23.82 -15.21 -24.76
N LEU A 222 -23.92 -16.23 -25.59
CA LEU A 222 -25.20 -16.62 -26.20
C LEU A 222 -25.98 -17.46 -25.19
N ILE A 223 -27.09 -16.93 -24.67
CA ILE A 223 -27.97 -17.67 -23.78
C ILE A 223 -28.99 -18.44 -24.62
N LEU A 224 -28.99 -19.77 -24.51
CA LEU A 224 -30.05 -20.61 -25.05
C LEU A 224 -31.08 -20.88 -23.95
N GLN A 225 -32.30 -20.39 -24.16
CA GLN A 225 -33.46 -20.70 -23.31
C GLN A 225 -34.43 -21.60 -24.08
N GLY A 226 -34.88 -22.67 -23.45
CA GLY A 226 -35.84 -23.59 -24.04
C GLY A 226 -36.42 -24.54 -22.99
N ASN A 227 -37.58 -25.10 -23.30
CA ASN A 227 -38.23 -26.14 -22.51
C ASN A 227 -38.58 -27.32 -23.41
N VAL A 228 -38.47 -28.54 -22.87
CA VAL A 228 -38.91 -29.75 -23.58
C VAL A 228 -40.30 -30.11 -23.07
N MET A 229 -41.29 -30.14 -23.96
CA MET A 229 -42.66 -30.59 -23.65
C MET A 229 -43.06 -31.73 -24.60
N PRO A 230 -43.45 -32.92 -24.06
CA PRO A 230 -43.47 -33.28 -22.64
C PRO A 230 -42.05 -33.35 -22.02
N PRO A 231 -41.89 -33.22 -20.69
CA PRO A 231 -40.58 -33.28 -20.04
C PRO A 231 -39.87 -34.61 -20.34
N ILE A 232 -38.62 -34.52 -20.81
CA ILE A 232 -37.77 -35.68 -21.09
C ILE A 232 -36.65 -35.71 -20.04
N LYS A 233 -36.48 -36.86 -19.39
CA LYS A 233 -35.38 -37.10 -18.43
C LYS A 233 -34.06 -37.30 -19.19
N ASP A 234 -32.96 -36.76 -18.66
CA ASP A 234 -31.60 -36.94 -19.19
C ASP A 234 -31.44 -36.41 -20.63
N ALA A 235 -32.10 -35.30 -20.96
CA ALA A 235 -32.06 -34.74 -22.30
C ALA A 235 -30.64 -34.26 -22.64
N LYS A 236 -30.12 -34.75 -23.77
CA LYS A 236 -28.79 -34.39 -24.27
C LYS A 236 -28.89 -33.15 -25.16
N ILE A 237 -28.37 -32.02 -24.69
CA ILE A 237 -28.27 -30.78 -25.45
C ILE A 237 -26.89 -30.73 -26.12
N THR A 238 -26.86 -30.63 -27.44
CA THR A 238 -25.60 -30.53 -28.21
C THR A 238 -25.57 -29.20 -28.95
N LEU A 239 -24.58 -28.37 -28.62
CA LEU A 239 -24.22 -27.18 -29.39
C LEU A 239 -23.25 -27.60 -30.50
N SER A 240 -23.63 -27.34 -31.75
CA SER A 240 -22.80 -27.60 -32.93
C SER A 240 -22.56 -26.29 -33.68
N PHE A 241 -21.39 -26.17 -34.30
CA PHE A 241 -20.95 -24.97 -35.01
C PHE A 241 -20.62 -25.33 -36.46
N PRO A 242 -21.63 -25.58 -37.33
CA PRO A 242 -21.39 -26.09 -38.68
C PRO A 242 -20.63 -25.10 -39.58
N GLN A 243 -20.75 -23.81 -39.29
CA GLN A 243 -20.13 -22.72 -40.05
C GLN A 243 -18.77 -22.32 -39.47
N ASP A 244 -18.46 -22.73 -38.24
CA ASP A 244 -17.21 -22.42 -37.53
C ASP A 244 -16.57 -23.73 -37.03
N PRO A 245 -16.00 -24.55 -37.92
CA PRO A 245 -15.52 -25.90 -37.60
C PRO A 245 -14.36 -25.94 -36.59
N GLU A 246 -13.74 -24.79 -36.31
CA GLU A 246 -12.70 -24.66 -35.28
C GLU A 246 -13.26 -24.67 -33.86
N LEU A 247 -14.56 -24.37 -33.68
CA LEU A 247 -15.23 -24.42 -32.39
C LEU A 247 -15.62 -25.86 -32.03
N LYS A 248 -15.18 -26.34 -30.87
CA LYS A 248 -15.53 -27.67 -30.37
C LYS A 248 -17.00 -27.74 -29.99
N SER A 249 -17.71 -28.76 -30.50
CA SER A 249 -19.08 -29.06 -30.09
C SER A 249 -19.16 -29.30 -28.59
N GLN A 250 -20.14 -28.69 -27.93
CA GLN A 250 -20.36 -28.86 -26.49
C GLN A 250 -21.61 -29.70 -26.25
N THR A 251 -21.54 -30.59 -25.26
CA THR A 251 -22.65 -31.48 -24.90
C THR A 251 -22.95 -31.35 -23.42
N TYR A 252 -24.23 -31.14 -23.11
CA TYR A 252 -24.76 -31.06 -21.76
C TYR A 252 -25.88 -32.08 -21.59
N ILE A 253 -26.02 -32.65 -20.39
CA ILE A 253 -27.12 -33.55 -20.04
C ILE A 253 -27.89 -32.87 -18.91
N THR A 254 -29.20 -32.70 -19.10
CA THR A 254 -30.11 -32.07 -18.12
C THR A 254 -30.79 -33.10 -17.22
#